data_AF-A0A1F4F735-F1
#
_entry.id   AF-A0A1F4F735-F1
#
_cell.length_a   1.000
_cell.length_b   1.000
_cell.length_c   1.000
_cell.angle_alpha   90.00
_cell.angle_beta   90.00
_cell.angle_gamma   90.00
#
_symmetry.space_group_name_H-M   'P 1'
#
loop_
_entity.id
_entity.type
_entity.pdbx_description
1 polymer ?
#
loop_
_entity_poly.entity_id
_entity_poly.type
_entity_poly.pdbx_seq_one_letter_code
_entity_poly.pdbx_strand_id
1 'polypeptide(L)'
;MSEHDKTLKLVTNLDRGAIEARLAEMRGKAQASNLPDLASMFVGIEGMPRAQIESRVRNALKWLADKPEHKALAAQLELVEINLPNLK
;
A
#
# COMPACT_ATOMS: atom_id res chain seq x y z
N MET A 1 2.78 25.19 -15.04
CA MET A 1 2.46 24.86 -13.63
C MET A 1 2.56 23.34 -13.50
N SER A 2 3.55 22.86 -12.74
CA SER A 2 3.99 21.47 -12.73
C SER A 2 2.94 20.52 -12.16
N GLU A 3 2.57 19.50 -12.94
CA GLU A 3 1.60 18.45 -12.56
C GLU A 3 2.06 17.60 -11.37
N HIS A 4 3.34 17.67 -10.99
CA HIS A 4 3.94 16.92 -9.89
C HIS A 4 3.52 17.41 -8.49
N ASP A 5 3.05 18.66 -8.35
CA ASP A 5 2.61 19.20 -7.04
C ASP A 5 1.24 18.61 -6.62
N LYS A 6 0.41 18.22 -7.59
CA LYS A 6 -0.90 17.58 -7.35
C LYS A 6 -0.76 16.09 -7.03
N THR A 7 0.21 15.40 -7.64
CA THR A 7 0.43 13.98 -7.39
C THR A 7 0.88 13.70 -5.96
N LEU A 8 1.65 14.61 -5.34
CA LEU A 8 2.13 14.48 -3.96
C LEU A 8 1.09 14.88 -2.90
N LYS A 9 0.28 15.93 -3.13
CA LYS A 9 -0.78 16.35 -2.19
C LYS A 9 -1.93 15.35 -2.04
N LEU A 10 -2.20 14.56 -3.07
CA LEU A 10 -3.18 13.47 -3.01
C LEU A 10 -2.70 12.28 -2.16
N VAL A 11 -1.38 12.14 -1.96
CA VAL A 11 -0.86 10.98 -1.25
C VAL A 11 -1.14 11.05 0.24
N THR A 12 -1.28 12.23 0.85
CA THR A 12 -1.43 12.41 2.31
C THR A 12 -2.87 12.55 2.80
N ASN A 13 -3.86 12.56 1.90
CA ASN A 13 -5.28 12.66 2.24
C ASN A 13 -6.08 11.56 1.55
N LEU A 14 -5.59 10.32 1.63
CA LEU A 14 -6.28 9.17 1.06
C LEU A 14 -7.45 8.78 1.96
N ASP A 15 -8.67 8.84 1.42
CA ASP A 15 -9.85 8.23 2.03
C ASP A 15 -9.79 6.70 1.98
N ARG A 16 -10.69 6.04 2.72
CA ARG A 16 -10.77 4.57 2.77
C ARG A 16 -10.76 3.91 1.40
N GLY A 17 -11.59 4.38 0.47
CA GLY A 17 -11.64 3.85 -0.89
C GLY A 17 -10.33 4.02 -1.65
N ALA A 18 -9.60 5.12 -1.43
CA ALA A 18 -8.32 5.38 -2.09
C ALA A 18 -7.20 4.50 -1.51
N ILE A 19 -7.22 4.26 -0.20
CA ILE A 19 -6.31 3.33 0.49
C ILE A 19 -6.54 1.90 -0.04
N GLU A 20 -7.79 1.45 -0.08
CA GLU A 20 -8.16 0.14 -0.60
C GLU A 20 -7.77 -0.02 -2.07
N ALA A 21 -8.03 0.98 -2.91
CA ALA A 21 -7.62 0.98 -4.32
C ALA A 21 -6.10 0.88 -4.48
N ARG A 22 -5.32 1.60 -3.66
CA ARG A 22 -3.86 1.48 -3.67
C ARG A 22 -3.38 0.10 -3.24
N LEU A 23 -3.99 -0.50 -2.23
CA LEU A 23 -3.64 -1.83 -1.77
C LEU A 23 -4.00 -2.90 -2.82
N ALA A 24 -5.13 -2.72 -3.52
CA ALA A 24 -5.49 -3.55 -4.67
C ALA A 24 -4.51 -3.39 -5.84
N GLU A 25 -4.06 -2.16 -6.13
CA GLU A 25 -3.02 -1.89 -7.13
C GLU A 25 -1.68 -2.54 -6.72
N MET A 26 -1.31 -2.44 -5.44
CA MET A 26 -0.12 -3.09 -4.87
C MET A 26 -0.17 -4.61 -5.03
N ARG A 27 -1.34 -5.22 -4.81
CA ARG A 27 -1.56 -6.64 -5.09
C ARG A 27 -1.31 -6.96 -6.56
N GLY A 28 -1.85 -6.17 -7.49
CA GLY A 28 -1.62 -6.35 -8.93
C GLY A 28 -0.14 -6.22 -9.31
N LYS A 29 0.56 -5.23 -8.76
CA LYS A 29 2.00 -5.04 -8.94
C LYS A 29 2.82 -6.18 -8.35
N ALA A 30 2.43 -6.69 -7.19
CA ALA A 30 3.05 -7.85 -6.57
C ALA A 30 2.90 -9.10 -7.46
N GLN A 31 1.70 -9.34 -8.00
CA GLN A 31 1.48 -10.43 -8.97
C GLN A 31 2.31 -10.26 -10.24
N ALA A 32 2.35 -9.05 -10.82
CA ALA A 32 3.15 -8.75 -12.00
C ALA A 32 4.67 -8.88 -11.74
N SER A 33 5.11 -8.65 -10.51
CA SER A 33 6.50 -8.82 -10.06
C SER A 33 6.82 -10.26 -9.64
N ASN A 34 5.89 -11.20 -9.86
CA ASN A 34 6.01 -12.61 -9.48
C ASN A 34 6.19 -12.82 -7.96
N LEU A 35 5.51 -12.00 -7.15
CA LEU A 35 5.50 -12.03 -5.67
C LEU A 35 4.12 -12.49 -5.15
N PRO A 36 3.79 -13.79 -5.27
CA PRO A 36 2.49 -14.31 -4.85
C PRO A 36 2.26 -14.19 -3.34
N ASP A 37 3.31 -14.28 -2.51
CA ASP A 37 3.21 -14.11 -1.06
C ASP A 37 2.75 -12.70 -0.68
N LEU A 38 3.36 -11.68 -1.29
CA LEU A 38 3.01 -10.29 -1.07
C LEU A 38 1.59 -9.99 -1.58
N ALA A 39 1.24 -10.52 -2.76
CA ALA A 39 -0.12 -10.38 -3.29
C ALA A 39 -1.17 -11.00 -2.36
N SER A 40 -0.88 -12.17 -1.78
CA SER A 40 -1.76 -12.88 -0.87
C SER A 40 -2.01 -12.10 0.42
N MET A 41 -1.05 -11.31 0.90
CA MET A 41 -1.24 -10.42 2.05
C MET A 41 -2.28 -9.33 1.81
N PHE A 42 -2.55 -8.94 0.55
CA PHE A 42 -3.53 -7.90 0.23
C PHE A 42 -4.84 -8.46 -0.33
N VAL A 43 -5.02 -9.78 -0.35
CA VAL A 43 -6.28 -10.41 -0.75
C VAL A 43 -7.36 -10.08 0.27
N GLY A 44 -8.52 -9.60 -0.23
CA GLY A 44 -9.69 -9.30 0.58
C GLY A 44 -9.52 -8.13 1.55
N ILE A 45 -8.57 -7.21 1.28
CA ILE A 45 -8.31 -6.06 2.15
C ILE A 45 -9.41 -4.98 2.10
N GLU A 46 -10.21 -5.00 1.04
CA GLU A 46 -11.37 -4.12 0.84
C GLU A 46 -12.42 -4.34 1.93
N GLY A 47 -12.81 -3.28 2.63
CA GLY A 47 -13.79 -3.34 3.71
C GLY A 47 -13.24 -3.77 5.08
N MET A 48 -11.94 -4.12 5.20
CA MET A 48 -11.37 -4.55 6.47
C MET A 48 -11.19 -3.42 7.49
N PRO A 49 -11.23 -3.71 8.80
CA PRO A 49 -10.94 -2.72 9.83
C PRO A 49 -9.51 -2.16 9.68
N ARG A 50 -9.32 -0.88 9.99
CA ARG A 50 -8.01 -0.21 9.94
C ARG A 50 -6.90 -1.03 10.57
N ALA A 51 -7.12 -1.56 11.78
CA ALA A 51 -6.11 -2.35 12.50
C ALA A 51 -5.67 -3.60 11.72
N GLN A 52 -6.58 -4.24 10.99
CA GLN A 52 -6.23 -5.39 10.14
C GLN A 52 -5.42 -4.94 8.92
N ILE A 53 -5.86 -3.88 8.25
CA ILE A 53 -5.13 -3.28 7.11
C ILE A 53 -3.71 -2.93 7.53
N GLU A 54 -3.57 -2.26 8.67
CA GLU A 54 -2.31 -1.86 9.27
C GLU A 54 -1.39 -3.03 9.59
N SER A 55 -1.93 -4.10 10.20
CA SER A 55 -1.17 -5.32 10.44
C SER A 55 -0.64 -5.93 9.14
N ARG A 56 -1.46 -5.97 8.09
CA ARG A 56 -1.05 -6.52 6.79
C ARG A 56 0.00 -5.66 6.08
N VAL A 57 -0.17 -4.33 6.12
CA VAL A 57 0.79 -3.37 5.56
C VAL A 57 2.14 -3.48 6.26
N ARG A 58 2.18 -3.51 7.60
CA ARG A 58 3.43 -3.70 8.36
C ARG A 58 4.10 -5.04 8.06
N ASN A 59 3.32 -6.12 7.96
CA ASN A 59 3.85 -7.44 7.62
C ASN A 59 4.47 -7.46 6.21
N ALA A 60 3.81 -6.81 5.25
CA ALA A 60 4.32 -6.66 3.90
C ALA A 60 5.60 -5.82 3.85
N LEU A 61 5.65 -4.70 4.59
CA LEU A 61 6.86 -3.87 4.72
C LEU A 61 8.02 -4.66 5.31
N LYS A 62 7.77 -5.45 6.38
CA LYS A 62 8.79 -6.31 6.97
C LYS A 62 9.29 -7.35 5.96
N TRP A 63 8.39 -7.97 5.19
CA TRP A 63 8.75 -8.94 4.16
C TRP A 63 9.52 -8.32 2.98
N LEU A 64 9.22 -7.05 2.65
CA LEU A 64 9.93 -6.27 1.65
C LEU A 64 11.27 -5.72 2.16
N ALA A 65 11.44 -5.54 3.46
CA ALA A 65 12.71 -5.14 4.06
C ALA A 65 13.83 -6.14 3.76
N ASP A 66 13.49 -7.43 3.67
CA ASP A 66 14.41 -8.50 3.27
C ASP A 66 14.69 -8.53 1.74
N LYS A 67 13.98 -7.73 0.93
CA LYS A 67 14.05 -7.74 -0.54
C LYS A 67 14.34 -6.35 -1.11
N PRO A 68 15.61 -5.92 -1.12
CA PRO A 68 16.01 -4.59 -1.59
C PRO A 68 15.71 -4.33 -3.08
N GLU A 69 15.53 -5.40 -3.88
CA GLU A 69 15.07 -5.32 -5.27
C GLU A 69 13.64 -4.79 -5.43
N HIS A 70 12.84 -4.84 -4.36
CA HIS A 70 11.46 -4.36 -4.33
C HIS A 70 11.29 -3.06 -3.51
N LYS A 71 12.37 -2.27 -3.35
CA LYS A 71 12.32 -0.97 -2.66
C LYS A 71 11.25 -0.01 -3.19
N ALA A 72 10.96 -0.04 -4.49
CA ALA A 72 9.88 0.78 -5.06
C ALA A 72 8.48 0.37 -4.54
N LEU A 73 8.26 -0.93 -4.30
CA LEU A 73 7.04 -1.44 -3.68
C LEU A 73 6.99 -1.08 -2.19
N ALA A 74 8.13 -1.16 -1.49
CA ALA A 74 8.24 -0.76 -0.09
C ALA A 74 7.87 0.71 0.10
N ALA A 75 8.43 1.61 -0.72
CA ALA A 75 8.11 3.04 -0.67
C ALA A 75 6.62 3.33 -0.92
N GLN A 76 5.98 2.59 -1.83
CA GLN A 76 4.54 2.72 -2.06
C GLN A 76 3.71 2.25 -0.86
N LEU A 77 4.16 1.21 -0.16
CA LEU A 77 3.53 0.69 1.06
C LEU A 77 3.71 1.63 2.26
N GLU A 78 4.88 2.24 2.43
CA GLU A 78 5.11 3.26 3.47
C GLU A 78 4.17 4.47 3.26
N LEU A 79 3.93 4.86 2.01
CA LEU A 79 2.95 5.89 1.68
C LEU A 79 1.51 5.46 1.99
N VAL A 80 1.18 4.17 1.96
CA VAL A 80 -0.12 3.72 2.44
C VAL A 80 -0.16 3.72 3.96
N GLU A 81 0.91 3.26 4.63
CA GLU A 81 1.03 3.20 6.09
C GLU A 81 0.81 4.57 6.73
N ILE A 82 1.45 5.63 6.21
CA ILE A 82 1.31 6.99 6.73
C ILE A 82 -0.12 7.54 6.58
N ASN A 83 -0.94 6.96 5.69
CA ASN A 83 -2.34 7.33 5.48
C ASN A 83 -3.33 6.45 6.23
N LEU A 84 -2.92 5.31 6.77
CA LEU A 84 -3.83 4.44 7.53
C LEU A 84 -4.52 5.16 8.69
N PRO A 85 -3.90 6.12 9.42
CA PRO A 85 -4.59 6.91 10.42
C PRO A 85 -5.79 7.71 9.89
N ASN A 86 -5.87 7.99 8.59
CA ASN A 86 -7.00 8.66 7.95
C ASN A 86 -8.23 7.76 7.79
N LEU A 87 -8.08 6.44 7.98
CA LEU A 87 -9.19 5.49 8.08
C LEU A 87 -9.94 5.75 9.40
N LYS A 88 -10.93 6.64 9.34
CA LYS A 88 -11.91 6.89 10.41
C LYS A 88 -12.93 5.77 10.50
#